data_AF-A0A961XQF1-F1
#
_entry.id   AF-A0A961XQF1-F1
#
_cell.length_a   1.000
_cell.length_b   1.000
_cell.length_c   1.000
_cell.angle_alpha   90.00
_cell.angle_beta   90.00
_cell.angle_gamma   90.00
#
_symmetry.space_group_name_H-M   'P 1'
#
loop_
_entity.id
_entity.type
_entity.pdbx_description
1 polymer ?
#
loop_
_entity_poly.entity_id
_entity_poly.type
_entity_poly.pdbx_seq_one_letter_code
_entity_poly.pdbx_strand_id
1 'polypeptide(L)'
;MTRYLLLFLLLPTLAWAQGTPSQIVTGSGTVSVDGNQAATSGDVTSNGEVVSEGSTNVFINGKPAATVGSKTNCGGTIVTGSSTVFINGKPMATGGASAVPCPQ
;
A
#
# COMPACT_ATOMS: atom_id res chain seq x y z
N MET A 1 -8.12 10.78 58.06
CA MET A 1 -6.64 10.66 57.97
C MET A 1 -6.38 9.33 57.29
N THR A 2 -5.84 9.19 56.08
CA THR A 2 -4.96 10.07 55.31
C THR A 2 -5.01 9.62 53.84
N ARG A 3 -5.34 10.58 52.96
CA ARG A 3 -4.81 10.82 51.61
C ARG A 3 -3.85 9.77 51.04
N TYR A 4 -4.27 9.13 49.94
CA TYR A 4 -3.49 8.93 48.70
C TYR A 4 -4.52 9.06 47.56
N LEU A 5 -4.80 10.27 47.06
CA LEU A 5 -4.04 11.03 46.06
C LEU A 5 -3.82 10.22 44.77
N LEU A 6 -4.44 10.74 43.70
CA LEU A 6 -4.37 10.32 42.30
C LEU A 6 -3.05 9.64 41.89
N LEU A 7 -3.17 8.49 41.22
CA LEU A 7 -2.23 8.10 40.17
C LEU A 7 -3.01 7.72 38.89
N PHE A 8 -3.74 8.69 38.36
CA PHE A 8 -4.13 8.74 36.94
C PHE A 8 -2.95 9.32 36.16
N LEU A 9 -1.87 8.56 36.00
CA LEU A 9 -0.72 8.98 35.20
C LEU A 9 -0.32 7.90 34.20
N LEU A 10 -0.57 8.23 32.93
CA LEU A 10 0.36 8.00 31.82
C LEU A 10 0.56 6.54 31.38
N LEU A 11 -0.51 5.84 31.01
CA LEU A 11 -0.35 4.95 29.87
C LEU A 11 -0.44 5.86 28.63
N PRO A 12 0.68 6.20 27.97
CA PRO A 12 0.57 6.77 26.63
C PRO A 12 -0.26 5.75 25.87
N THR A 13 -1.37 6.23 25.29
CA THR A 13 -2.19 5.43 24.40
C THR A 13 -1.25 4.63 23.53
N LEU A 14 -1.32 3.29 23.58
CA LEU A 14 -0.67 2.42 22.62
C LEU A 14 -1.29 2.75 21.25
N ALA A 15 -0.86 3.86 20.66
CA ALA A 15 -0.97 4.14 19.27
C ALA A 15 0.03 3.17 18.65
N TRP A 16 -0.45 1.96 18.37
CA TRP A 16 0.31 0.96 17.65
C TRP A 16 0.91 1.64 16.43
N ALA A 17 2.25 1.63 16.35
CA ALA A 17 3.00 2.22 15.26
C ALA A 17 2.68 1.46 13.97
N GLN A 18 1.49 1.69 13.40
CA GLN A 18 1.20 1.43 12.01
C GLN A 18 2.23 2.30 11.29
N GLY A 19 3.17 1.68 10.56
CA GLY A 19 4.30 2.39 9.95
C GLY A 19 3.87 3.59 9.09
N THR A 20 4.84 4.34 8.56
CA THR A 20 4.49 5.37 7.57
C THR A 20 4.00 4.70 6.28
N PRO A 21 2.88 5.16 5.67
CA PRO A 21 2.47 4.67 4.35
C PRO A 21 3.62 4.77 3.35
N SER A 22 3.85 3.70 2.60
CA SER A 22 4.90 3.63 1.58
C SER A 22 4.32 3.91 0.20
N GLN A 23 5.14 4.39 -0.74
CA GLN A 23 4.73 4.60 -2.13
C GLN A 23 5.30 3.52 -3.04
N ILE A 24 4.59 3.10 -4.07
CA ILE A 24 5.16 2.26 -5.13
C ILE A 24 6.18 3.10 -5.92
N VAL A 25 7.45 2.67 -5.96
CA VAL A 25 8.55 3.43 -6.57
C VAL A 25 9.05 2.83 -7.89
N THR A 26 8.62 1.61 -8.23
CA THR A 26 8.88 1.00 -9.53
C THR A 26 7.59 0.80 -10.33
N GLY A 27 7.72 0.44 -11.60
CA GLY A 27 6.58 0.14 -12.46
C GLY A 27 7.02 -0.55 -13.74
N SER A 28 6.09 -0.70 -14.67
CA SER A 28 6.30 -1.45 -15.91
C SER A 28 7.36 -0.88 -16.86
N GLY A 29 7.72 0.40 -16.73
CA GLY A 29 8.66 1.11 -17.61
C GLY A 29 8.17 1.43 -19.03
N THR A 30 7.17 0.71 -19.56
CA THR A 30 6.66 0.86 -20.93
C THR A 30 5.18 1.26 -21.00
N VAL A 31 4.40 0.94 -19.97
CA VAL A 31 2.97 1.30 -19.88
C VAL A 31 2.81 2.37 -18.82
N SER A 32 2.16 3.47 -19.19
CA SER A 32 1.87 4.60 -18.32
C SER A 32 0.37 4.88 -18.24
N VAL A 33 -0.10 5.26 -17.05
CA VAL A 33 -1.47 5.63 -16.72
C VAL A 33 -1.44 6.91 -15.90
N ASP A 34 -2.23 7.91 -16.27
CA ASP A 34 -2.25 9.24 -15.63
C ASP A 34 -0.86 9.89 -15.51
N GLY A 35 0.04 9.62 -16.47
CA GLY A 35 1.41 10.12 -16.47
C GLY A 35 2.40 9.34 -15.59
N ASN A 36 1.94 8.35 -14.83
CA ASN A 36 2.78 7.48 -13.99
C ASN A 36 2.92 6.09 -14.58
N GLN A 37 3.99 5.37 -14.25
CA GLN A 37 4.16 3.99 -14.71
C GLN A 37 3.09 3.07 -14.11
N ALA A 38 2.56 2.16 -14.92
CA ALA A 38 1.66 1.11 -14.47
C ALA A 38 2.34 0.21 -13.43
N ALA A 39 1.69 -0.01 -12.28
CA ALA A 39 2.18 -0.93 -11.26
C ALA A 39 1.69 -2.37 -11.54
N THR A 40 2.53 -3.32 -11.18
CA THR A 40 2.40 -4.76 -11.42
C THR A 40 2.87 -5.54 -10.20
N SER A 41 2.50 -6.82 -10.10
CA SER A 41 3.06 -7.70 -9.08
C SER A 41 4.57 -7.83 -9.28
N GLY A 42 5.33 -7.68 -8.21
CA GLY A 42 6.79 -7.61 -8.23
C GLY A 42 7.34 -6.18 -8.18
N ASP A 43 6.51 -5.15 -8.30
CA ASP A 43 6.94 -3.78 -8.07
C ASP A 43 7.25 -3.50 -6.60
N VAL A 44 8.19 -2.60 -6.35
CA VAL A 44 8.76 -2.33 -5.03
C VAL A 44 8.22 -1.01 -4.49
N THR A 45 7.97 -0.97 -3.20
CA THR A 45 7.58 0.24 -2.46
C THR A 45 8.79 0.96 -1.87
N SER A 46 8.60 2.20 -1.42
CA SER A 46 9.66 3.05 -0.87
C SER A 46 10.33 2.49 0.40
N ASN A 47 9.70 1.55 1.09
CA ASN A 47 10.26 0.83 2.24
C ASN A 47 10.81 -0.57 1.89
N GLY A 48 10.89 -0.91 0.60
CA GLY A 48 11.47 -2.16 0.12
C GLY A 48 10.50 -3.36 0.09
N GLU A 49 9.22 -3.16 0.39
CA GLU A 49 8.21 -4.20 0.25
C GLU A 49 7.86 -4.41 -1.23
N VAL A 50 7.40 -5.60 -1.56
CA VAL A 50 7.07 -6.01 -2.92
C VAL A 50 5.57 -6.21 -3.04
N VAL A 51 4.95 -5.69 -4.09
CA VAL A 51 3.56 -5.98 -4.44
C VAL A 51 3.45 -7.47 -4.77
N SER A 52 2.83 -8.24 -3.89
CA SER A 52 2.75 -9.70 -4.00
C SER A 52 1.52 -10.15 -4.79
N GLU A 53 0.48 -9.32 -4.84
CA GLU A 53 -0.79 -9.66 -5.50
C GLU A 53 -1.17 -8.65 -6.59
N GLY A 54 -1.83 -9.16 -7.63
CA GLY A 54 -2.38 -8.38 -8.72
C GLY A 54 -3.63 -9.03 -9.29
N SER A 55 -4.06 -8.53 -10.45
CA SER A 55 -5.17 -9.10 -11.20
C SER A 55 -4.86 -10.52 -11.66
N THR A 56 -5.86 -11.41 -11.60
CA THR A 56 -5.73 -12.81 -12.01
C THR A 56 -5.76 -13.01 -13.53
N ASN A 57 -6.25 -12.02 -14.28
CA ASN A 57 -6.51 -12.13 -15.72
C ASN A 57 -6.00 -10.94 -16.55
N VAL A 58 -5.59 -9.84 -15.92
CA VAL A 58 -5.02 -8.68 -16.61
C VAL A 58 -3.53 -8.59 -16.30
N PHE A 59 -2.72 -8.65 -17.35
CA PHE A 59 -1.26 -8.67 -17.27
C PHE A 59 -0.67 -7.46 -18.00
N ILE A 60 0.34 -6.85 -17.41
CA ILE A 60 1.14 -5.77 -17.98
C ILE A 60 2.57 -6.29 -18.04
N ASN A 61 3.16 -6.34 -19.24
CA ASN A 61 4.47 -6.96 -19.48
C ASN A 61 4.59 -8.39 -18.91
N GLY A 62 3.51 -9.17 -19.00
CA GLY A 62 3.47 -10.55 -18.50
C GLY A 62 3.34 -10.68 -16.97
N LYS A 63 3.24 -9.58 -16.23
CA LYS A 63 3.03 -9.58 -14.78
C LYS A 63 1.59 -9.17 -14.44
N PRO A 64 0.93 -9.81 -13.47
CA PRO A 64 -0.35 -9.36 -12.92
C PRO A 64 -0.39 -7.85 -12.66
N ALA A 65 -1.38 -7.15 -13.18
CA ALA A 65 -1.54 -5.71 -12.95
C ALA A 65 -1.95 -5.44 -11.49
N ALA A 66 -1.30 -4.48 -10.82
CA ALA A 66 -1.66 -4.11 -9.45
C ALA A 66 -2.88 -3.18 -9.42
N THR A 67 -3.72 -3.33 -8.40
CA THR A 67 -4.95 -2.53 -8.24
C THR A 67 -5.11 -2.09 -6.79
N VAL A 68 -6.02 -1.14 -6.53
CA VAL A 68 -6.41 -0.83 -5.15
C VAL A 68 -6.99 -2.07 -4.48
N GLY A 69 -6.41 -2.44 -3.33
CA GLY A 69 -6.67 -3.68 -2.61
C GLY A 69 -5.62 -4.78 -2.84
N SER A 70 -4.73 -4.64 -3.82
CA SER A 70 -3.57 -5.53 -3.98
C SER A 70 -2.69 -5.51 -2.73
N LYS A 71 -2.19 -6.69 -2.35
CA LYS A 71 -1.33 -6.88 -1.19
C LYS A 71 0.15 -6.71 -1.50
N THR A 72 0.90 -6.32 -0.48
CA THR A 72 2.35 -6.46 -0.44
C THR A 72 2.73 -7.77 0.26
N ASN A 73 3.96 -8.23 0.05
CA ASN A 73 4.57 -9.42 0.67
C ASN A 73 4.46 -9.42 2.20
N CYS A 74 4.52 -8.27 2.86
CA CYS A 74 4.36 -8.17 4.31
C CYS A 74 2.90 -8.12 4.79
N GLY A 75 1.91 -8.18 3.88
CA GLY A 75 0.49 -8.08 4.21
C GLY A 75 -0.09 -6.66 4.19
N GLY A 76 0.72 -5.66 3.85
CA GLY A 76 0.25 -4.30 3.54
C GLY A 76 -0.68 -4.28 2.32
N THR A 77 -1.35 -3.16 2.07
CA THR A 77 -2.38 -3.07 1.03
C THR A 77 -2.30 -1.75 0.26
N ILE A 78 -2.38 -1.78 -1.06
CA ILE A 78 -2.44 -0.58 -1.90
C ILE A 78 -3.82 0.09 -1.74
N VAL A 79 -3.83 1.39 -1.43
CA VAL A 79 -5.05 2.15 -1.10
C VAL A 79 -5.37 3.28 -2.06
N THR A 80 -4.42 3.68 -2.91
CA THR A 80 -4.66 4.68 -3.96
C THR A 80 -4.34 4.13 -5.35
N GLY A 81 -4.92 4.74 -6.37
CA GLY A 81 -4.77 4.35 -7.77
C GLY A 81 -5.35 5.41 -8.70
N SER A 82 -5.41 5.07 -9.99
CA SER A 82 -5.94 5.90 -11.07
C SER A 82 -7.42 6.24 -10.88
N SER A 83 -7.81 7.47 -11.21
CA SER A 83 -9.23 7.89 -11.25
C SER A 83 -9.91 7.59 -12.58
N THR A 84 -9.17 7.16 -13.59
CA THR A 84 -9.65 7.03 -14.98
C THR A 84 -9.57 5.59 -15.49
N VAL A 85 -8.62 4.79 -15.00
CA VAL A 85 -8.38 3.41 -15.43
C VAL A 85 -8.72 2.43 -14.31
N PHE A 86 -9.57 1.47 -14.65
CA PHE A 86 -10.05 0.43 -13.74
C PHE A 86 -9.74 -0.95 -14.30
N ILE A 87 -9.28 -1.85 -13.44
CA ILE A 87 -9.04 -3.26 -13.75
C ILE A 87 -9.97 -4.08 -12.86
N ASN A 88 -10.85 -4.89 -13.47
CA ASN A 88 -11.86 -5.68 -12.77
C ASN A 88 -12.71 -4.83 -11.80
N GLY A 89 -13.06 -3.60 -12.20
CA GLY A 89 -13.84 -2.66 -11.38
C GLY A 89 -13.08 -1.99 -10.23
N LYS A 90 -11.77 -2.23 -10.09
CA LYS A 90 -10.91 -1.60 -9.09
C LYS A 90 -9.99 -0.57 -9.74
N PRO A 91 -9.74 0.59 -9.12
CA PRO A 91 -8.74 1.53 -9.61
C PRO A 91 -7.39 0.84 -9.84
N MET A 92 -6.79 1.06 -11.00
CA MET A 92 -5.46 0.55 -11.32
C MET A 92 -4.39 1.28 -10.48
N ALA A 93 -3.45 0.56 -9.89
CA ALA A 93 -2.33 1.17 -9.18
C ALA A 93 -1.25 1.64 -10.16
N THR A 94 -0.60 2.74 -9.84
CA THR A 94 0.51 3.32 -10.62
C THR A 94 1.70 3.61 -9.70
N GLY A 95 2.86 3.94 -10.27
CA GLY A 95 3.97 4.55 -9.54
C GLY A 95 3.46 5.76 -8.76
N GLY A 96 3.85 5.87 -7.50
CA GLY A 96 3.33 6.86 -6.55
C GLY A 96 2.01 6.48 -5.88
N ALA A 97 1.46 5.28 -6.11
CA ALA A 97 0.35 4.78 -5.32
C ALA A 97 0.79 4.48 -3.88
N SER A 98 -0.05 4.82 -2.92
CA SER A 98 0.19 4.62 -1.50
C SER A 98 -0.25 3.22 -1.08
N ALA A 99 0.59 2.56 -0.29
CA ALA A 99 0.28 1.32 0.41
C ALA A 99 0.26 1.56 1.92
N VAL A 100 -0.77 1.05 2.58
CA VAL A 100 -0.79 1.00 4.04
C VAL A 100 0.29 0.04 4.54
N PRO A 101 0.90 0.35 5.70
CA PRO A 101 1.95 -0.45 6.30
C PRO A 101 1.52 -1.89 6.57
N CYS A 102 2.52 -2.74 6.72
CA CYS A 102 2.37 -4.12 7.14
C CYS A 102 1.65 -4.17 8.50
N PRO A 103 0.68 -5.09 8.69
CA PRO A 103 0.17 -5.43 10.02
C PRO A 103 1.35 -5.80 10.94
N GLN A 104 1.29 -5.39 12.20
CA GLN A 104 2.28 -5.74 13.24
C GLN A 104 1.66 -6.69 14.25
#